data_AF-A0A2E6T0Y0-F1
#
_entry.id   AF-A0A2E6T0Y0-F1
#
_cell.length_a   1.000
_cell.length_b   1.000
_cell.length_c   1.000
_cell.angle_alpha   90.00
_cell.angle_beta   90.00
_cell.angle_gamma   90.00
#
_symmetry.space_group_name_H-M   'P 1'
#
loop_
_entity.id
_entity.type
_entity.pdbx_description
1 polymer ?
#
loop_
_entity_poly.entity_id
_entity_poly.type
_entity_poly.pdbx_seq_one_letter_code
_entity_poly.pdbx_strand_id
1 'polypeptide(L)'
;MEKLIEENSAAAEWLPENKPDGSGIGANYVDAFLKPLNLELDEGVRLACKRRGLKITVNLGESKGEAILRRLEYGPDVRAILSAALAEAFTQAGATCELSGGNIRIVY
;
A
#
# COMPACT_ATOMS: atom_id res chain seq x y z
N MET A 1 12.28 7.50 -12.39
CA MET A 1 11.90 8.75 -11.68
C MET A 1 11.63 8.42 -10.22
N GLU A 2 11.61 9.43 -9.34
CA GLU A 2 11.32 9.24 -7.91
C GLU A 2 10.16 10.15 -7.49
N LYS A 3 9.24 9.61 -6.70
CA LYS A 3 8.19 10.37 -6.02
C LYS A 3 8.21 10.08 -4.53
N LEU A 4 8.19 11.14 -3.72
CA LEU A 4 7.92 11.06 -2.29
C LEU A 4 6.47 11.48 -2.02
N ILE A 5 5.74 10.64 -1.29
CA ILE A 5 4.34 10.85 -0.93
C ILE A 5 4.22 10.75 0.58
N GLU A 6 3.60 11.74 1.23
CA GLU A 6 3.32 11.65 2.67
C GLU A 6 2.29 10.55 2.96
N GLU A 7 2.56 9.73 3.97
CA GLU A 7 1.59 8.77 4.47
C GLU A 7 0.37 9.50 5.04
N ASN A 8 -0.78 8.85 4.96
CA ASN A 8 -1.96 9.34 5.66
C ASN A 8 -1.80 9.12 7.17
N SER A 9 -1.52 10.19 7.92
CA SER A 9 -1.36 10.14 9.37
C SER A 9 -2.58 9.54 10.10
N ALA A 10 -3.79 9.75 9.56
CA ALA A 10 -5.02 9.16 10.09
C ALA A 10 -5.11 7.63 9.89
N ALA A 11 -4.24 7.04 9.06
CA ALA A 11 -4.17 5.58 8.96
C ALA A 11 -3.68 4.98 10.28
N ALA A 12 -2.71 5.61 10.95
CA ALA A 12 -2.15 5.11 12.20
C ALA A 12 -3.19 4.99 13.33
N GLU A 13 -4.25 5.81 13.30
CA GLU A 13 -5.36 5.78 14.26
C GLU A 13 -6.21 4.49 14.17
N TRP A 14 -6.03 3.69 13.11
CA TRP A 14 -6.68 2.38 12.98
C TRP A 14 -5.89 1.24 13.62
N LEU A 15 -4.73 1.53 14.22
CA LEU A 15 -3.86 0.56 14.88
C LEU A 15 -3.65 0.92 16.38
N PRO A 16 -3.67 -0.08 17.30
CA PRO A 16 -4.15 -1.45 17.08
C PRO A 16 -5.61 -1.43 16.63
N GLU A 17 -6.10 -2.52 16.03
CA GLU A 17 -7.38 -2.58 15.33
C GLU A 17 -8.54 -2.03 16.19
N ASN A 18 -8.83 -0.73 16.06
CA ASN A 18 -9.78 -0.01 16.92
C ASN A 18 -11.22 -0.41 16.64
N LYS A 19 -11.45 -1.04 15.49
CA LYS A 19 -12.69 -1.68 15.12
C LYS A 19 -12.35 -3.01 14.43
N PRO A 20 -12.61 -4.16 15.08
CA PRO A 20 -12.32 -5.45 14.50
C PRO A 20 -13.11 -5.58 13.19
N ASP A 21 -12.40 -5.67 12.08
CA ASP A 21 -12.98 -5.90 10.77
C ASP A 21 -13.05 -7.40 10.42
N GLY A 22 -12.49 -8.24 11.29
CA GLY A 22 -12.56 -9.69 11.20
C GLY A 22 -11.70 -10.30 10.09
N SER A 23 -10.91 -9.50 9.36
CA SER A 23 -10.10 -9.97 8.23
C SER A 23 -8.71 -10.48 8.61
N GLY A 24 -8.19 -10.05 9.77
CA GLY A 24 -6.82 -10.34 10.20
C GLY A 24 -5.74 -9.64 9.37
N ILE A 25 -6.12 -8.64 8.56
CA ILE A 25 -5.18 -7.82 7.74
C ILE A 25 -5.31 -6.31 8.03
N GLY A 26 -6.09 -5.91 9.03
CA GLY A 26 -6.38 -4.51 9.35
C GLY A 26 -6.90 -3.74 8.13
N ALA A 27 -8.03 -4.18 7.55
CA ALA A 27 -8.58 -3.63 6.32
C ALA A 27 -8.82 -2.11 6.39
N ASN A 28 -9.26 -1.60 7.55
CA ASN A 28 -9.45 -0.15 7.74
C ASN A 28 -8.13 0.63 7.69
N TYR A 29 -7.07 0.09 8.32
CA TYR A 29 -5.73 0.67 8.25
C TYR A 29 -5.23 0.68 6.81
N VAL A 30 -5.34 -0.46 6.11
CA VAL A 30 -4.90 -0.58 4.71
C VAL A 30 -5.64 0.41 3.83
N ASP A 31 -6.97 0.47 3.90
CA ASP A 31 -7.75 1.39 3.06
C ASP A 31 -7.40 2.86 3.34
N ALA A 32 -7.17 3.23 4.61
CA ALA A 32 -6.73 4.57 4.97
C ALA A 32 -5.32 4.88 4.46
N PHE A 33 -4.40 3.91 4.55
CA PHE A 33 -3.01 4.02 4.10
C PHE A 33 -2.90 4.17 2.58
N LEU A 34 -3.73 3.47 1.81
CA LEU A 34 -3.67 3.50 0.34
C LEU A 34 -4.21 4.80 -0.28
N LYS A 35 -4.95 5.64 0.47
CA LYS A 35 -5.55 6.87 -0.05
C LYS A 35 -4.58 7.80 -0.78
N PRO A 36 -3.39 8.12 -0.24
CA PRO A 36 -2.42 8.99 -0.90
C PRO A 36 -1.86 8.39 -2.19
N LEU A 37 -1.93 7.07 -2.39
CA LEU A 37 -1.42 6.36 -3.57
C LEU A 37 -2.40 6.37 -4.75
N ASN A 38 -3.22 7.42 -4.87
CA ASN A 38 -4.14 7.64 -5.98
C ASN A 38 -3.96 9.07 -6.50
N LEU A 39 -2.89 9.28 -7.26
CA LEU A 39 -2.51 10.59 -7.80
C LEU A 39 -1.93 10.47 -9.21
N GLU A 40 -1.74 11.62 -9.86
CA GLU A 40 -0.91 11.73 -11.06
C GLU A 40 0.53 11.98 -10.64
N LEU A 41 1.45 11.16 -11.15
CA LEU A 41 2.88 11.31 -10.99
C LEU A 41 3.45 12.21 -12.11
N ASP A 42 4.78 12.33 -12.17
CA ASP A 42 5.43 13.12 -13.21
C ASP A 42 5.12 12.58 -14.61
N GLU A 43 5.17 13.47 -15.60
CA GLU A 43 4.92 13.16 -17.01
C GLU A 43 3.53 12.55 -17.30
N GLY A 44 2.55 12.75 -16.41
CA GLY A 44 1.18 12.28 -16.59
C GLY A 44 0.97 10.80 -16.28
N VAL A 45 1.95 10.14 -15.65
CA VAL A 45 1.82 8.73 -15.24
C VAL A 45 0.84 8.63 -14.07
N ARG A 46 -0.30 7.97 -14.27
CA ARG A 46 -1.28 7.79 -13.20
C ARG A 46 -0.86 6.65 -12.26
N LEU A 47 -0.80 6.94 -10.96
CA LEU A 47 -0.72 5.93 -9.90
C LEU A 47 -2.11 5.70 -9.31
N ALA A 48 -2.53 4.43 -9.26
CA ALA A 48 -3.75 4.03 -8.58
C ALA A 48 -3.53 2.74 -7.79
N CYS A 49 -3.60 2.85 -6.47
CA CYS A 49 -3.54 1.71 -5.56
C CYS A 49 -4.88 1.50 -4.85
N LYS A 50 -5.36 0.26 -4.85
CA LYS A 50 -6.59 -0.13 -4.14
C LYS A 50 -6.52 -1.53 -3.58
N ARG A 51 -7.27 -1.75 -2.50
CA ARG A 51 -7.53 -3.08 -1.94
C ARG A 51 -8.88 -3.60 -2.44
N ARG A 52 -8.95 -4.89 -2.76
CA ARG A 52 -10.21 -5.62 -2.97
C ARG A 52 -10.15 -6.94 -2.20
N GLY A 53 -10.83 -6.99 -1.07
CA GLY A 53 -10.74 -8.12 -0.14
C GLY A 53 -9.32 -8.24 0.41
N LEU A 54 -8.67 -9.39 0.18
CA LEU A 54 -7.30 -9.66 0.62
C LEU A 54 -6.22 -9.20 -0.37
N LYS A 55 -6.60 -8.67 -1.54
CA LYS A 55 -5.66 -8.35 -2.61
C LYS A 55 -5.43 -6.84 -2.70
N ILE A 56 -4.17 -6.43 -2.84
CA ILE A 56 -3.79 -5.10 -3.31
C ILE A 56 -3.56 -5.16 -4.83
N THR A 57 -4.04 -4.14 -5.51
CA THR A 57 -3.73 -3.89 -6.93
C THR A 57 -3.11 -2.50 -7.05
N VAL A 58 -1.94 -2.44 -7.69
CA VAL A 58 -1.25 -1.23 -8.11
C VAL A 58 -1.39 -1.13 -9.63
N ASN A 59 -1.82 0.03 -10.11
CA ASN A 59 -1.71 0.40 -11.52
C ASN A 59 -0.82 1.63 -11.60
N LEU A 60 0.17 1.58 -12.48
CA LEU A 60 1.18 2.60 -12.67
C LEU A 60 1.30 2.85 -14.19
N GLY A 61 0.60 3.87 -14.68
CA GLY A 61 0.41 4.05 -16.11
C GLY A 61 -0.30 2.83 -16.71
N GLU A 62 0.36 2.16 -17.65
CA GLU A 62 -0.12 0.92 -18.28
C GLU A 62 0.32 -0.36 -17.55
N SER A 63 1.26 -0.25 -16.61
CA SER A 63 1.75 -1.37 -15.81
C SER A 63 0.82 -1.70 -14.65
N LYS A 64 0.75 -2.98 -14.29
CA LYS A 64 -0.09 -3.48 -13.20
C LYS A 64 0.66 -4.50 -12.37
N GLY A 65 0.47 -4.44 -11.05
CA GLY A 65 0.95 -5.46 -10.14
C GLY A 65 -0.03 -5.73 -9.00
N GLU A 66 0.03 -6.94 -8.47
CA GLU A 66 -0.93 -7.44 -7.49
C GLU A 66 -0.26 -8.28 -6.41
N ALA A 67 -0.72 -8.16 -5.18
CA ALA A 67 -0.20 -8.94 -4.06
C ALA A 67 -1.30 -9.28 -3.04
N ILE A 68 -1.12 -10.38 -2.32
CA ILE A 68 -2.03 -10.82 -1.26
C ILE A 68 -1.53 -10.32 0.11
N LEU A 69 -2.45 -9.85 0.93
CA LEU A 69 -2.20 -9.35 2.29
C LEU A 69 -2.14 -10.47 3.34
N ARG A 70 -2.76 -11.63 3.10
CA ARG A 70 -2.66 -12.75 4.05
C ARG A 70 -1.26 -13.36 3.99
N ARG A 71 -0.40 -12.99 4.94
CA ARG A 71 1.00 -13.45 5.05
C ARG A 71 1.29 -13.96 6.47
N LEU A 72 1.31 -15.29 6.62
CA LEU A 72 1.46 -15.95 7.92
C LEU A 72 2.81 -15.65 8.60
N GLU A 73 3.86 -15.43 7.81
CA GLU A 73 5.20 -15.11 8.30
C GLU A 73 5.28 -13.80 9.12
N TYR A 74 4.32 -12.88 8.93
CA TYR A 74 4.25 -11.60 9.65
C TYR A 74 3.24 -11.62 10.81
N GLY A 75 2.55 -12.75 11.05
CA GLY A 75 1.58 -12.87 12.14
C GLY A 75 0.51 -11.77 12.09
N PRO A 76 0.20 -11.10 13.22
CA PRO A 76 -0.77 -10.01 13.29
C PRO A 76 -0.19 -8.62 12.95
N ASP A 77 1.07 -8.51 12.50
CA ASP A 77 1.68 -7.22 12.19
C ASP A 77 1.17 -6.67 10.85
N VAL A 78 0.08 -5.90 10.93
CA VAL A 78 -0.59 -5.28 9.78
C VAL A 78 0.35 -4.36 9.00
N ARG A 79 1.29 -3.67 9.66
CA ARG A 79 2.24 -2.76 8.98
C ARG A 79 3.22 -3.56 8.13
N ALA A 80 3.80 -4.62 8.71
CA ALA A 80 4.70 -5.51 7.99
C ALA A 80 4.00 -6.22 6.82
N ILE A 81 2.76 -6.70 7.04
CA ILE A 81 1.91 -7.29 6.00
C ILE A 81 1.71 -6.33 4.83
N LEU A 82 1.31 -5.08 5.11
CA LEU A 82 1.06 -4.08 4.08
C LEU A 82 2.34 -3.71 3.33
N SER A 83 3.44 -3.49 4.05
CA SER A 83 4.73 -3.15 3.46
C SER A 83 5.21 -4.22 2.48
N ALA A 84 5.13 -5.50 2.89
CA ALA A 84 5.54 -6.61 2.03
C ALA A 84 4.63 -6.75 0.79
N ALA A 85 3.31 -6.59 0.97
CA ALA A 85 2.37 -6.64 -0.15
C ALA A 85 2.55 -5.48 -1.14
N LEU A 86 2.81 -4.26 -0.65
CA LEU A 86 3.11 -3.12 -1.51
C LEU A 86 4.41 -3.33 -2.28
N ALA A 87 5.49 -3.73 -1.61
CA ALA A 87 6.77 -4.00 -2.27
C ALA A 87 6.62 -5.01 -3.42
N GLU A 88 5.90 -6.10 -3.20
CA GLU A 88 5.62 -7.11 -4.23
C GLU A 88 4.76 -6.55 -5.38
N ALA A 89 3.66 -5.86 -5.07
CA ALA A 89 2.77 -5.31 -6.09
C ALA A 89 3.44 -4.23 -6.93
N PHE A 90 4.25 -3.36 -6.34
CA PHE A 90 5.02 -2.37 -7.08
C PHE A 90 6.10 -3.03 -7.95
N THR A 91 6.81 -4.05 -7.43
CA THR A 91 7.82 -4.79 -8.19
C THR A 91 7.20 -5.41 -9.46
N GLN A 92 6.02 -6.02 -9.35
CA GLN A 92 5.30 -6.55 -10.52
C GLN A 92 4.88 -5.46 -11.53
N ALA A 93 4.61 -4.24 -11.05
CA ALA A 93 4.30 -3.09 -11.90
C ALA A 93 5.55 -2.40 -12.47
N GLY A 94 6.76 -2.96 -12.26
CA GLY A 94 8.02 -2.40 -12.75
C GLY A 94 8.57 -1.24 -11.92
N ALA A 95 8.14 -1.10 -10.67
CA ALA A 95 8.53 -0.02 -9.77
C ALA A 95 8.99 -0.56 -8.40
N THR A 96 9.59 0.29 -7.58
CA THR A 96 9.87 -0.01 -6.17
C THR A 96 9.05 0.88 -5.26
N CYS A 97 8.72 0.37 -4.07
CA CYS A 97 7.99 1.11 -3.04
C CYS A 97 8.65 0.84 -1.69
N GLU A 98 9.09 1.91 -1.03
CA GLU A 98 9.75 1.88 0.27
C GLU A 98 8.97 2.78 1.24
N LEU A 99 8.67 2.25 2.44
CA LEU A 99 8.02 3.00 3.50
C LEU A 99 9.09 3.50 4.48
N SER A 100 9.17 4.81 4.69
CA SER A 100 10.19 5.38 5.59
C SER A 100 9.70 6.68 6.24
N GLY A 101 9.71 6.71 7.57
CA GLY A 101 9.51 7.94 8.35
C GLY A 101 8.21 8.69 8.05
N GLY A 102 7.10 7.97 7.81
CA GLY A 102 5.82 8.59 7.45
C GLY A 102 5.73 9.02 5.99
N ASN A 103 6.64 8.55 5.14
CA ASN A 103 6.63 8.78 3.71
C ASN A 103 6.65 7.46 2.94
N ILE A 104 6.04 7.49 1.77
CA ILE A 104 6.05 6.43 0.77
C ILE A 104 6.92 6.92 -0.38
N ARG A 105 8.06 6.27 -0.57
CA ARG A 105 8.98 6.53 -1.68
C ARG A 105 8.71 5.54 -2.80
N ILE A 106 8.46 6.06 -4.00
CA ILE A 106 8.21 5.26 -5.20
C ILE A 106 9.28 5.57 -6.23
N VAL A 107 9.95 4.54 -6.74
CA VAL A 107 10.84 4.66 -7.91
C VAL A 107 10.21 3.91 -9.08
N TYR A 108 9.92 4.61 -10.16
CA TYR A 108 9.13 4.13 -11.31
C TYR A 108 9.65 4.65 -12.64
#